data_AF-A0A7Y7WSJ0-F1
#
_entry.id   AF-A0A7Y7WSJ0-F1
#
_cell.length_a   1.000
_cell.length_b   1.000
_cell.length_c   1.000
_cell.angle_alpha   90.00
_cell.angle_beta   90.00
_cell.angle_gamma   90.00
#
_symmetry.space_group_name_H-M   'P 1'
#
loop_
_entity.id
_entity.type
_entity.pdbx_description
1 polymer ?
#
loop_
_entity_poly.entity_id
_entity_poly.type
_entity_poly.pdbx_seq_one_letter_code
_entity_poly.pdbx_strand_id
1 'polypeptide(L)'
;MKLTDVLEILSQGDSPVATYLEKIPSKFTKSSKLRLEAFSKLAYVLYVTKEKEQAKFIVDRLAEVPFENNYDYWEWVESALVLKGLLAKESNETSAYDSALASVLEAMNSGSELQVKVKLSVHNRFLEGETLDDEKIRFYADKGDAIAECNERIILLITLLKLKFFDTEASYPVEKIEHEITEQTDRINSLISTVGLFKITPFK
;
A
#
# COMPACT_ATOMS: atom_id res chain seq x y z
N MET A 1 -5.04 12.16 13.63
CA MET A 1 -4.51 11.55 14.88
C MET A 1 -3.00 11.49 14.80
N LYS A 2 -2.28 11.43 15.94
CA LYS A 2 -0.82 11.23 15.89
C LYS A 2 -0.52 9.80 15.45
N LEU A 3 0.58 9.63 14.71
CA LEU A 3 1.02 8.31 14.24
C LEU A 3 1.15 7.28 15.38
N THR A 4 1.71 7.69 16.53
CA THR A 4 1.86 6.80 17.69
C THR A 4 0.52 6.26 18.18
N ASP A 5 -0.49 7.10 18.26
CA ASP A 5 -1.80 6.73 18.79
C ASP A 5 -2.49 5.71 17.86
N VAL A 6 -2.41 5.95 16.54
CA VAL A 6 -2.91 5.04 15.50
C VAL A 6 -2.22 3.68 15.59
N LEU A 7 -0.89 3.66 15.72
CA LEU A 7 -0.13 2.41 15.81
C LEU A 7 -0.46 1.62 17.09
N GLU A 8 -0.68 2.30 18.21
CA GLU A 8 -1.09 1.65 19.46
C GLU A 8 -2.50 1.05 19.34
N ILE A 9 -3.47 1.78 18.77
CA ILE A 9 -4.84 1.27 18.54
C ILE A 9 -4.81 -0.01 17.69
N LEU A 10 -4.03 -0.01 16.60
CA LEU A 10 -3.91 -1.18 15.75
C LEU A 10 -3.30 -2.37 16.52
N SER A 11 -2.39 -2.11 17.47
CA SER A 11 -1.68 -3.15 18.21
C SER A 11 -2.45 -3.67 19.44
N GLN A 12 -3.69 -3.20 19.69
CA GLN A 12 -4.51 -3.71 20.78
C GLN A 12 -4.94 -5.16 20.53
N GLY A 13 -4.91 -6.00 21.57
CA GLY A 13 -5.11 -7.44 21.46
C GLY A 13 -6.54 -7.88 21.08
N ASP A 14 -7.52 -6.98 21.18
CA ASP A 14 -8.91 -7.17 20.75
C ASP A 14 -9.17 -6.70 19.31
N SER A 15 -8.14 -6.18 18.63
CA SER A 15 -8.22 -5.78 17.23
C SER A 15 -8.51 -6.98 16.31
N PRO A 16 -9.34 -6.83 15.26
CA PRO A 16 -9.55 -7.84 14.22
C PRO A 16 -8.26 -8.32 13.51
N VAL A 17 -7.16 -7.57 13.64
CA VAL A 17 -5.86 -7.88 13.03
C VAL A 17 -4.79 -8.32 14.04
N ALA A 18 -5.12 -8.43 15.32
CA ALA A 18 -4.15 -8.73 16.39
C ALA A 18 -3.32 -9.99 16.08
N THR A 19 -3.97 -11.05 15.61
CA THR A 19 -3.30 -12.33 15.27
C THR A 19 -2.25 -12.19 14.18
N TYR A 20 -2.46 -11.31 13.20
CA TYR A 20 -1.48 -10.99 12.17
C TYR A 20 -0.36 -10.12 12.74
N LEU A 21 -0.70 -9.09 13.50
CA LEU A 21 0.29 -8.17 14.06
C LEU A 21 1.25 -8.85 15.03
N GLU A 22 0.78 -9.80 15.85
CA GLU A 22 1.61 -10.63 16.72
C GLU A 22 2.64 -11.48 15.95
N LYS A 23 2.40 -11.76 14.67
CA LYS A 23 3.31 -12.53 13.82
C LYS A 23 4.36 -11.65 13.14
N ILE A 24 4.27 -10.33 13.23
CA ILE A 24 5.26 -9.41 12.69
C ILE A 24 6.52 -9.46 13.57
N PRO A 25 7.70 -9.79 13.01
CA PRO A 25 8.94 -9.84 13.77
C PRO A 25 9.29 -8.50 14.42
N SER A 26 9.86 -8.55 15.62
CA SER A 26 10.22 -7.35 16.40
C SER A 26 11.20 -6.40 15.70
N LYS A 27 11.93 -6.86 14.68
CA LYS A 27 12.77 -5.99 13.84
C LYS A 27 11.95 -4.88 13.15
N PHE A 28 10.69 -5.14 12.83
CA PHE A 28 9.77 -4.16 12.23
C PHE A 28 9.04 -3.30 13.27
N THR A 29 9.15 -3.61 14.57
CA THR A 29 8.50 -2.83 15.63
C THR A 29 9.43 -1.83 16.33
N LYS A 30 10.69 -1.72 15.87
CA LYS A 30 11.73 -0.88 16.47
C LYS A 30 11.49 0.63 16.34
N SER A 31 10.70 1.06 15.36
CA SER A 31 10.36 2.47 15.16
C SER A 31 8.96 2.61 14.59
N SER A 32 8.36 3.79 14.75
CA SER A 32 7.07 4.09 14.14
C SER A 32 7.11 3.94 12.62
N LYS A 33 8.25 4.21 11.97
CA LYS A 33 8.44 4.07 10.52
C LYS A 33 8.26 2.62 10.09
N LEU A 34 9.00 1.74 10.75
CA LEU A 34 9.01 0.31 10.42
C LEU A 34 7.66 -0.33 10.73
N ARG A 35 6.98 0.10 11.81
CA ARG A 35 5.62 -0.35 12.14
C ARG A 35 4.62 0.09 11.08
N LEU A 36 4.68 1.36 10.70
CA LEU A 36 3.81 1.93 9.68
C LEU A 36 4.00 1.23 8.32
N GLU A 37 5.25 1.02 7.89
CA GLU A 37 5.58 0.25 6.70
C GLU A 37 5.02 -1.16 6.77
N ALA A 38 5.26 -1.87 7.89
CA ALA A 38 4.79 -3.23 8.07
C ALA A 38 3.26 -3.33 8.04
N PHE A 39 2.56 -2.40 8.71
CA PHE A 39 1.10 -2.40 8.76
C PHE A 39 0.49 -2.03 7.39
N SER A 40 1.09 -1.07 6.69
CA SER A 40 0.70 -0.71 5.33
C SER A 40 0.86 -1.92 4.39
N LYS A 41 2.02 -2.59 4.38
CA LYS A 41 2.23 -3.82 3.60
C LYS A 41 1.28 -4.96 3.99
N LEU A 42 1.00 -5.13 5.29
CA LEU A 42 0.02 -6.10 5.77
C LEU A 42 -1.36 -5.86 5.16
N ALA A 43 -1.82 -4.61 5.08
CA ALA A 43 -3.12 -4.31 4.50
C ALA A 43 -3.23 -4.74 3.03
N TYR A 44 -2.17 -4.57 2.23
CA TYR A 44 -2.13 -5.04 0.85
C TYR A 44 -2.09 -6.57 0.75
N VAL A 45 -1.33 -7.23 1.62
CA VAL A 45 -1.33 -8.70 1.70
C VAL A 45 -2.74 -9.21 2.00
N LEU A 46 -3.42 -8.64 3.00
CA LEU A 46 -4.78 -9.00 3.38
C LEU A 46 -5.80 -8.71 2.27
N TYR A 47 -5.64 -7.61 1.55
CA TYR A 47 -6.45 -7.30 0.37
C TYR A 47 -6.36 -8.41 -0.69
N VAL A 48 -5.14 -8.85 -1.01
CA VAL A 48 -4.88 -9.90 -2.02
C VAL A 48 -5.36 -11.28 -1.56
N THR A 49 -5.20 -11.58 -0.28
CA THR A 49 -5.68 -12.85 0.30
C THR A 49 -7.16 -12.84 0.65
N LYS A 50 -7.92 -11.85 0.17
CA LYS A 50 -9.38 -11.69 0.31
C LYS A 50 -9.88 -11.47 1.75
N GLU A 51 -9.00 -11.02 2.65
CA GLU A 51 -9.29 -10.58 4.02
C GLU A 51 -9.57 -9.06 4.03
N LYS A 52 -10.54 -8.63 3.21
CA LYS A 52 -10.77 -7.22 2.91
C LYS A 52 -11.23 -6.40 4.11
N GLU A 53 -11.97 -6.99 5.04
CA GLU A 53 -12.43 -6.30 6.25
C GLU A 53 -11.25 -5.93 7.16
N GLN A 54 -10.30 -6.83 7.31
CA GLN A 54 -9.07 -6.64 8.07
C GLN A 54 -8.14 -5.64 7.37
N ALA A 55 -8.02 -5.74 6.04
CA ALA A 55 -7.31 -4.72 5.25
C ALA A 55 -7.93 -3.32 5.45
N LYS A 56 -9.27 -3.21 5.35
CA LYS A 56 -10.02 -1.97 5.57
C LYS A 56 -9.79 -1.42 6.97
N PHE A 57 -9.87 -2.26 8.00
CA PHE A 57 -9.62 -1.85 9.38
C PHE A 57 -8.24 -1.22 9.56
N ILE A 58 -7.19 -1.78 8.94
CA ILE A 58 -5.84 -1.21 9.01
C ILE A 58 -5.79 0.14 8.30
N VAL A 59 -6.23 0.21 7.04
CA VAL A 59 -6.08 1.44 6.25
C VAL A 59 -6.96 2.58 6.73
N ASP A 60 -8.13 2.29 7.30
CA ASP A 60 -8.99 3.31 7.91
C ASP A 60 -8.26 4.02 9.05
N ARG A 61 -7.52 3.28 9.88
CA ARG A 61 -6.71 3.84 10.97
C ARG A 61 -5.46 4.55 10.47
N LEU A 62 -4.69 3.93 9.57
CA LEU A 62 -3.47 4.56 9.04
C LEU A 62 -3.76 5.87 8.31
N ALA A 63 -4.91 5.97 7.63
CA ALA A 63 -5.36 7.17 6.93
C ALA A 63 -5.79 8.32 7.86
N GLU A 64 -5.93 8.11 9.17
CA GLU A 64 -6.21 9.18 10.14
C GLU A 64 -4.97 10.03 10.46
N VAL A 65 -3.78 9.61 10.02
CA VAL A 65 -2.53 10.33 10.23
C VAL A 65 -2.43 11.49 9.21
N PRO A 66 -2.37 12.75 9.65
CA PRO A 66 -2.28 13.89 8.74
C PRO A 66 -0.87 14.00 8.13
N PHE A 67 -0.79 14.71 7.01
CA PHE A 67 0.51 15.06 6.43
C PHE A 67 1.20 16.17 7.24
N GLU A 68 2.37 15.88 7.81
CA GLU A 68 3.15 16.82 8.63
C GLU A 68 4.50 17.19 7.98
N ASN A 69 4.56 17.29 6.65
CA ASN A 69 5.80 17.55 5.88
C ASN A 69 6.90 16.49 6.06
N ASN A 70 6.53 15.29 6.47
CA ASN A 70 7.47 14.17 6.65
C ASN A 70 7.22 13.06 5.62
N TYR A 71 7.96 13.11 4.52
CA TYR A 71 7.79 12.17 3.41
C TYR A 71 8.19 10.72 3.75
N ASP A 72 9.10 10.55 4.71
CA ASP A 72 9.54 9.22 5.17
C ASP A 72 8.40 8.39 5.78
N TYR A 73 7.43 9.05 6.40
CA TYR A 73 6.21 8.39 6.90
C TYR A 73 5.07 8.50 5.90
N TRP A 74 5.01 9.62 5.17
CA TRP A 74 3.90 9.90 4.26
C TRP A 74 3.75 8.86 3.16
N GLU A 75 4.84 8.31 2.61
CA GLU A 75 4.77 7.25 1.60
C GLU A 75 3.85 6.09 2.02
N TRP A 76 3.96 5.65 3.28
CA TRP A 76 3.17 4.54 3.80
C TRP A 76 1.74 4.95 4.19
N VAL A 77 1.52 6.20 4.59
CA VAL A 77 0.19 6.77 4.83
C VAL A 77 -0.56 6.96 3.52
N GLU A 78 0.10 7.50 2.50
CA GLU A 78 -0.43 7.64 1.14
C GLU A 78 -0.82 6.28 0.57
N SER A 79 0.05 5.28 0.71
CA SER A 79 -0.26 3.90 0.33
C SER A 79 -1.52 3.36 1.04
N ALA A 80 -1.73 3.69 2.32
CA ALA A 80 -2.96 3.32 3.03
C ALA A 80 -4.18 4.10 2.53
N LEU A 81 -4.05 5.40 2.25
CA LEU A 81 -5.12 6.24 1.67
C LEU A 81 -5.57 5.71 0.31
N VAL A 82 -4.63 5.31 -0.55
CA VAL A 82 -4.90 4.67 -1.86
C VAL A 82 -5.77 3.44 -1.69
N LEU A 83 -5.34 2.49 -0.85
CA LEU A 83 -6.08 1.23 -0.65
C LEU A 83 -7.44 1.48 0.03
N LYS A 84 -7.52 2.42 0.99
CA LYS A 84 -8.78 2.86 1.60
C LYS A 84 -9.75 3.37 0.54
N GLY A 85 -9.28 4.24 -0.35
CA GLY A 85 -10.09 4.80 -1.42
C GLY A 85 -10.60 3.72 -2.37
N LEU A 86 -9.74 2.80 -2.80
CA LEU A 86 -10.15 1.70 -3.68
C LEU A 86 -11.18 0.77 -3.01
N LEU A 87 -10.98 0.40 -1.74
CA LEU A 87 -11.95 -0.38 -0.97
C LEU A 87 -13.29 0.37 -0.82
N ALA A 88 -13.25 1.69 -0.60
CA ALA A 88 -14.45 2.52 -0.56
C ALA A 88 -15.18 2.55 -1.91
N LYS A 89 -14.45 2.66 -3.03
CA LYS A 89 -15.00 2.60 -4.39
C LYS A 89 -15.67 1.24 -4.66
N GLU A 90 -15.05 0.13 -4.25
CA GLU A 90 -15.63 -1.23 -4.34
C GLU A 90 -16.93 -1.37 -3.53
N SER A 91 -17.02 -0.71 -2.37
CA SER A 91 -18.21 -0.71 -1.49
C SER A 91 -19.24 0.38 -1.82
N ASN A 92 -19.05 1.17 -2.88
CA ASN A 92 -19.87 2.33 -3.23
C ASN A 92 -19.94 3.42 -2.14
N GLU A 93 -18.90 3.55 -1.31
CA GLU A 93 -18.74 4.57 -0.28
C GLU A 93 -18.06 5.83 -0.88
N THR A 94 -18.75 6.55 -1.78
CA THR A 94 -18.18 7.69 -2.53
C THR A 94 -17.54 8.75 -1.63
N SER A 95 -18.18 9.09 -0.50
CA SER A 95 -17.63 10.09 0.42
C SER A 95 -16.29 9.67 1.06
N ALA A 96 -16.09 8.38 1.31
CA ALA A 96 -14.84 7.85 1.84
C ALA A 96 -13.74 7.83 0.77
N TYR A 97 -14.09 7.52 -0.48
CA TYR A 97 -13.19 7.66 -1.63
C TYR A 97 -12.74 9.11 -1.81
N ASP A 98 -13.69 10.05 -1.90
CA ASP A 98 -13.41 11.48 -2.11
C ASP A 98 -12.54 12.05 -0.98
N SER A 99 -12.81 11.65 0.27
CA SER A 99 -12.00 12.05 1.41
C SER A 99 -10.57 11.51 1.33
N ALA A 100 -10.37 10.27 0.89
CA ALA A 100 -9.03 9.71 0.74
C ALA A 100 -8.25 10.44 -0.37
N LEU A 101 -8.90 10.70 -1.51
CA LEU A 101 -8.31 11.44 -2.63
C LEU A 101 -7.94 12.87 -2.21
N ALA A 102 -8.84 13.57 -1.51
CA ALA A 102 -8.58 14.91 -1.01
C ALA A 102 -7.35 14.96 -0.11
N SER A 103 -7.18 14.01 0.82
CA SER A 103 -5.99 13.95 1.69
C SER A 103 -4.69 13.75 0.91
N VAL A 104 -4.69 12.93 -0.15
CA VAL A 104 -3.51 12.74 -0.99
C VAL A 104 -3.19 14.02 -1.78
N LEU A 105 -4.21 14.65 -2.37
CA LEU A 105 -4.05 15.89 -3.12
C LEU A 105 -3.63 17.07 -2.23
N GLU A 106 -4.12 17.16 -1.00
CA GLU A 106 -3.70 18.19 -0.03
C GLU A 106 -2.20 18.08 0.26
N ALA A 107 -1.71 16.88 0.54
CA ALA A 107 -0.28 16.66 0.73
C ALA A 107 0.52 16.97 -0.53
N MET A 108 0.01 16.61 -1.71
CA MET A 108 0.67 16.92 -3.00
C MET A 108 0.80 18.43 -3.24
N ASN A 109 -0.23 19.21 -2.87
CA ASN A 109 -0.28 20.66 -3.09
C ASN A 109 0.29 21.50 -1.94
N SER A 110 0.79 20.89 -0.87
CA SER A 110 1.38 21.60 0.27
C SER A 110 2.82 22.11 0.03
N GLY A 111 3.27 23.09 0.83
CA GLY A 111 4.64 23.61 0.78
C GLY A 111 4.82 24.81 -0.17
N SER A 112 6.06 25.12 -0.52
CA SER A 112 6.37 26.22 -1.44
C SER A 112 6.01 25.87 -2.90
N GLU A 113 5.86 26.90 -3.73
CA GLU A 113 5.57 26.72 -5.17
C GLU A 113 6.57 25.78 -5.86
N LEU A 114 7.87 25.89 -5.51
CA LEU A 114 8.90 24.99 -6.04
C LEU A 114 8.71 23.55 -5.56
N GLN A 115 8.37 23.34 -4.29
CA GLN A 115 8.11 22.00 -3.75
C GLN A 115 6.89 21.36 -4.41
N VAL A 116 5.82 22.12 -4.64
CA VAL A 116 4.63 21.66 -5.35
C VAL A 116 4.98 21.29 -6.80
N LYS A 117 5.72 22.14 -7.52
CA LYS A 117 6.18 21.83 -8.89
C LYS A 117 6.98 20.54 -8.98
N VAL A 118 7.90 20.30 -8.04
CA VAL A 118 8.69 19.05 -7.99
C VAL A 118 7.77 17.85 -7.75
N LYS A 119 6.83 17.95 -6.80
CA LYS A 119 5.89 16.86 -6.51
C LYS A 119 5.00 16.52 -7.70
N LEU A 120 4.44 17.53 -8.36
CA LEU A 120 3.62 17.33 -9.56
C LEU A 120 4.43 16.68 -10.69
N SER A 121 5.70 17.08 -10.88
CA SER A 121 6.56 16.43 -11.87
C SER A 121 6.82 14.96 -11.56
N VAL A 122 7.07 14.60 -10.29
CA VAL A 122 7.21 13.20 -9.87
C VAL A 122 5.90 12.43 -10.05
N HIS A 123 4.77 13.04 -9.69
CA HIS A 123 3.45 12.43 -9.83
C HIS A 123 3.10 12.18 -11.31
N ASN A 124 3.36 13.12 -12.21
CA ASN A 124 3.10 12.94 -13.64
C ASN A 124 3.91 11.79 -14.24
N ARG A 125 5.19 11.68 -13.90
CA ARG A 125 6.03 10.54 -14.32
C ARG A 125 5.50 9.21 -13.77
N PHE A 126 4.99 9.22 -12.54
CA PHE A 126 4.30 8.08 -11.97
C PHE A 126 3.04 7.73 -12.79
N LEU A 127 2.20 8.69 -13.13
CA LEU A 127 0.97 8.51 -13.94
C LEU A 127 1.25 7.99 -15.35
N GLU A 128 2.44 8.27 -15.89
CA GLU A 128 2.95 7.74 -17.16
C GLU A 128 3.45 6.29 -17.05
N GLY A 129 3.53 5.74 -15.84
CA GLY A 129 4.01 4.39 -15.57
C GLY A 129 5.53 4.25 -15.50
N GLU A 130 6.29 5.35 -15.43
CA GLU A 130 7.77 5.31 -15.40
C GLU A 130 8.34 4.55 -14.18
N THR A 131 7.55 4.41 -13.11
CA THR A 131 7.96 3.72 -11.89
C THR A 131 7.59 2.23 -11.87
N LEU A 132 6.96 1.72 -12.93
CA LEU A 132 6.67 0.29 -13.07
C LEU A 132 7.98 -0.44 -13.41
N ASP A 133 8.45 -1.26 -12.47
CA ASP A 133 9.67 -2.05 -12.59
C ASP A 133 9.41 -3.49 -12.14
N ASP A 134 9.75 -4.44 -13.01
CA ASP A 134 9.62 -5.88 -12.80
C ASP A 134 10.97 -6.62 -12.92
N GLU A 135 12.09 -5.91 -12.99
CA GLU A 135 13.43 -6.51 -13.12
C GLU A 135 13.73 -7.45 -11.95
N LYS A 136 13.47 -7.00 -10.71
CA LYS A 136 13.68 -7.83 -9.52
C LYS A 136 12.74 -9.03 -9.46
N ILE A 137 11.51 -8.87 -9.93
CA ILE A 137 10.54 -9.97 -9.99
C ILE A 137 11.09 -11.06 -10.91
N ARG A 138 11.54 -10.71 -12.12
CA ARG A 138 12.18 -11.66 -13.05
C ARG A 138 13.42 -12.30 -12.42
N PHE A 139 14.30 -11.50 -11.82
CA PHE A 139 15.52 -12.01 -11.19
C PHE A 139 15.25 -13.06 -10.10
N TYR A 140 14.27 -12.85 -9.22
CA TYR A 140 13.94 -13.82 -8.18
C TYR A 140 13.17 -15.03 -8.72
N ALA A 141 12.30 -14.82 -9.72
CA ALA A 141 11.62 -15.90 -10.41
C ALA A 141 12.62 -16.86 -11.08
N ASP A 142 13.61 -16.33 -11.81
CA ASP A 142 14.67 -17.11 -12.48
C ASP A 142 15.53 -17.89 -11.48
N LYS A 143 15.72 -17.36 -10.27
CA LYS A 143 16.42 -18.03 -9.17
C LYS A 143 15.57 -19.04 -8.41
N GLY A 144 14.26 -19.09 -8.66
CA GLY A 144 13.32 -19.89 -7.88
C GLY A 144 13.12 -19.40 -6.45
N ASP A 145 13.46 -18.14 -6.13
CA ASP A 145 13.22 -17.56 -4.82
C ASP A 145 11.79 -17.03 -4.73
N ALA A 146 10.87 -17.95 -4.46
CA ALA A 146 9.44 -17.66 -4.38
C ALA A 146 9.07 -16.62 -3.30
N ILE A 147 9.85 -16.52 -2.21
CA ILE A 147 9.59 -15.55 -1.14
C ILE A 147 9.98 -14.15 -1.61
N ALA A 148 11.17 -14.01 -2.19
CA ALA A 148 11.64 -12.72 -2.69
C ALA A 148 10.80 -12.25 -3.89
N GLU A 149 10.44 -13.16 -4.82
CA GLU A 149 9.52 -12.86 -5.92
C GLU A 149 8.17 -12.33 -5.38
N CYS A 150 7.58 -13.01 -4.40
CA CYS A 150 6.30 -12.61 -3.84
C CYS A 150 6.36 -11.21 -3.20
N ASN A 151 7.44 -10.92 -2.47
CA ASN A 151 7.63 -9.61 -1.85
C ASN A 151 7.73 -8.49 -2.88
N GLU A 152 8.50 -8.68 -3.96
CA GLU A 152 8.62 -7.68 -5.02
C GLU A 152 7.30 -7.50 -5.79
N ARG A 153 6.53 -8.58 -6.01
CA ARG A 153 5.19 -8.48 -6.62
C ARG A 153 4.20 -7.69 -5.77
N ILE A 154 4.26 -7.79 -4.44
CA ILE A 154 3.46 -6.94 -3.54
C ILE A 154 3.82 -5.46 -3.71
N ILE A 155 5.10 -5.13 -3.87
CA ILE A 155 5.53 -3.75 -4.13
C ILE A 155 4.99 -3.26 -5.47
N LEU A 156 5.11 -4.05 -6.54
CA LEU A 156 4.54 -3.70 -7.85
C LEU A 156 3.02 -3.50 -7.77
N LEU A 157 2.32 -4.37 -7.04
CA LEU A 157 0.87 -4.26 -6.85
C LEU A 157 0.47 -2.96 -6.13
N ILE A 158 1.23 -2.50 -5.14
CA ILE A 158 0.98 -1.19 -4.49
C ILE A 158 1.05 -0.07 -5.53
N THR A 159 2.07 -0.08 -6.39
CA THR A 159 2.25 0.91 -7.47
C THR A 159 1.08 0.87 -8.47
N LEU A 160 0.66 -0.33 -8.89
CA LEU A 160 -0.45 -0.51 -9.83
C LEU A 160 -1.80 -0.08 -9.24
N LEU A 161 -2.06 -0.40 -7.96
CA LEU A 161 -3.27 0.05 -7.28
C LEU A 161 -3.27 1.58 -7.12
N LYS A 162 -2.12 2.21 -6.87
CA LYS A 162 -2.02 3.67 -6.89
C LYS A 162 -2.32 4.26 -8.28
N LEU A 163 -1.86 3.63 -9.36
CA LEU A 163 -2.25 4.04 -10.72
C LEU A 163 -3.76 3.93 -10.93
N LYS A 164 -4.36 2.83 -10.50
CA LYS A 164 -5.82 2.63 -10.55
C LYS A 164 -6.59 3.67 -9.72
N PHE A 165 -6.03 4.09 -8.59
CA PHE A 165 -6.64 5.11 -7.74
C PHE A 165 -6.69 6.49 -8.42
N PHE A 166 -5.76 6.77 -9.32
CA PHE A 166 -5.73 7.97 -10.16
C PHE A 166 -6.15 7.67 -11.61
N ASP A 167 -7.02 6.67 -11.85
CA ASP A 167 -7.41 6.20 -13.19
C ASP A 167 -7.92 7.30 -14.13
N THR A 168 -8.58 8.32 -13.60
CA THR A 168 -9.07 9.46 -14.39
C THR A 168 -7.96 10.41 -14.88
N GLU A 169 -6.82 10.43 -14.20
CA GLU A 169 -5.68 11.30 -14.48
C GLU A 169 -4.51 10.55 -15.12
N ALA A 170 -4.45 9.23 -14.91
CA ALA A 170 -3.39 8.37 -15.42
C ALA A 170 -3.34 8.38 -16.95
N SER A 171 -2.15 8.60 -17.51
CA SER A 171 -1.88 8.43 -18.93
C SER A 171 -1.48 6.99 -19.26
N TYR A 172 -1.06 6.21 -18.27
CA TYR A 172 -0.87 4.77 -18.40
C TYR A 172 -2.21 4.05 -18.66
N PRO A 173 -2.32 3.15 -19.66
CA PRO A 173 -3.63 2.62 -20.08
C PRO A 173 -4.37 1.85 -18.98
N VAL A 174 -5.63 2.22 -18.74
CA VAL A 174 -6.48 1.60 -17.70
C VAL A 174 -6.62 0.09 -17.87
N GLU A 175 -6.80 -0.38 -19.11
CA GLU A 175 -6.93 -1.82 -19.38
C GLU A 175 -5.65 -2.59 -19.05
N LYS A 176 -4.49 -1.95 -19.20
CA LYS A 176 -3.20 -2.56 -18.78
C LYS A 176 -3.08 -2.59 -17.27
N ILE A 177 -3.46 -1.51 -16.57
CA ILE A 177 -3.48 -1.47 -15.11
C ILE A 177 -4.31 -2.63 -14.55
N GLU A 178 -5.52 -2.82 -15.08
CA GLU A 178 -6.42 -3.87 -14.61
C GLU A 178 -5.87 -5.27 -14.89
N HIS A 179 -5.34 -5.49 -16.10
CA HIS A 179 -4.72 -6.76 -16.47
C HIS A 179 -3.54 -7.11 -15.55
N GLU A 180 -2.63 -6.16 -15.33
CA GLU A 180 -1.46 -6.35 -14.48
C GLU A 180 -1.83 -6.56 -13.02
N ILE A 181 -2.83 -5.83 -12.48
CA ILE A 181 -3.35 -6.06 -11.13
C ILE A 181 -3.85 -7.50 -10.98
N THR A 182 -4.61 -8.01 -11.94
CA THR A 182 -5.09 -9.40 -11.92
C THR A 182 -3.92 -10.39 -11.96
N GLU A 183 -2.96 -10.19 -12.88
CA GLU A 183 -1.78 -11.06 -12.98
C GLU A 183 -0.98 -11.09 -11.66
N GLN A 184 -0.71 -9.92 -11.07
CA GLN A 184 0.03 -9.84 -9.82
C GLN A 184 -0.75 -10.48 -8.67
N THR A 185 -2.06 -10.23 -8.56
CA THR A 185 -2.93 -10.80 -7.52
C THR A 185 -2.95 -12.32 -7.59
N ASP A 186 -3.12 -12.90 -8.79
CA ASP A 186 -3.17 -14.34 -8.99
C ASP A 186 -1.82 -14.99 -8.67
N ARG A 187 -0.73 -14.38 -9.13
CA ARG A 187 0.62 -14.89 -8.88
C ARG A 187 1.03 -14.79 -7.41
N ILE A 188 0.71 -13.68 -6.74
CA ILE A 188 0.93 -13.52 -5.29
C ILE A 188 0.17 -14.62 -4.52
N ASN A 189 -1.11 -14.85 -4.83
CA ASN A 189 -1.90 -15.91 -4.18
C ASN A 189 -1.32 -17.31 -4.41
N SER A 190 -0.83 -17.60 -5.63
CA SER A 190 -0.14 -18.86 -5.96
C SER A 190 1.16 -19.03 -5.16
N LEU A 191 1.98 -17.98 -5.06
CA LEU A 191 3.22 -17.98 -4.28
C LEU A 191 2.94 -18.16 -2.79
N ILE A 192 1.98 -17.42 -2.22
CA ILE A 192 1.57 -17.54 -0.81
C ILE A 192 1.07 -18.95 -0.50
N SER A 193 0.30 -19.57 -1.41
CA SER A 193 -0.16 -20.96 -1.25
C SER A 193 1.00 -21.96 -1.21
N THR A 194 2.13 -21.63 -1.85
CA THR A 194 3.32 -22.47 -1.93
C THR A 194 4.23 -22.29 -0.71
N VAL A 195 4.56 -21.04 -0.35
CA VAL A 195 5.56 -20.73 0.69
C VAL A 195 4.93 -20.50 2.07
N GLY A 196 3.64 -20.20 2.12
CA GLY A 196 2.90 -19.83 3.31
C GLY A 196 2.95 -18.32 3.61
N LEU A 197 1.81 -17.77 4.01
CA LEU A 197 1.61 -16.34 4.32
C LEU A 197 2.67 -15.78 5.28
N PHE A 198 2.96 -16.49 6.38
CA PHE A 198 3.91 -16.00 7.38
C PHE A 198 5.40 -16.11 6.97
N LYS A 199 5.69 -16.45 5.70
CA LYS A 199 7.04 -16.45 5.14
C LYS A 199 7.36 -15.22 4.29
N ILE A 200 6.36 -14.39 4.00
CA ILE A 200 6.53 -13.15 3.20
C ILE A 200 6.52 -11.92 4.11
N THR A 201 6.98 -10.78 3.59
CA THR A 201 6.93 -9.50 4.30
C THR A 201 5.47 -9.08 4.49
N PRO A 202 5.07 -8.58 5.68
CA PRO A 202 5.91 -8.14 6.80
C PRO A 202 6.23 -9.21 7.87
N PHE A 203 5.92 -10.49 7.65
CA PHE A 203 6.09 -11.55 8.65
C PHE A 203 7.51 -12.14 8.73
N LYS A 204 8.41 -11.82 7.79
CA LYS A 204 9.76 -12.41 7.71
C LYS A 204 10.91 -11.42 7.68
#